data_AF-A0A8S9M794-F1
#
_entry.id   AF-A0A8S9M794-F1
#
_cell.length_a   1.000
_cell.length_b   1.000
_cell.length_c   1.000
_cell.angle_alpha   90.00
_cell.angle_beta   90.00
_cell.angle_gamma   90.00
#
_symmetry.space_group_name_H-M   'P 1'
#
loop_
_entity.id
_entity.type
_entity.pdbx_description
1 polymer ?
#
loop_
_entity_poly.entity_id
_entity_poly.type
_entity_poly.pdbx_seq_one_letter_code
_entity_poly.pdbx_strand_id
1 'polypeptide(L)'
;MRNFKYVKVIKDALEKECPSTVSCADIVALSARDGIVMLKGPKIDMIKTGRRDSRGSYLSDVETLVPNHNDSLSSVLSNFNSMGIDVEATVALLGNNF
;
A
#
# COMPACT_ATOMS: atom_id res chain seq x y z
N MET A 1 -10.40 -4.81 5.01
CA MET A 1 -8.98 -5.23 5.11
C MET A 1 -8.90 -6.50 5.95
N ARG A 2 -7.97 -7.41 5.65
CA ARG A 2 -7.76 -8.67 6.40
C ARG A 2 -6.27 -8.78 6.73
N ASN A 3 -5.89 -9.75 7.58
CA ASN A 3 -4.50 -10.21 7.68
C ASN A 3 -3.45 -9.28 8.34
N PHE A 4 -3.86 -8.26 9.11
CA PHE A 4 -2.94 -7.40 9.89
C PHE A 4 -2.04 -8.17 10.88
N LYS A 5 -2.47 -9.37 11.31
CA LYS A 5 -1.69 -10.26 12.17
C LYS A 5 -0.30 -10.58 11.60
N TYR A 6 -0.15 -10.67 10.28
CA TYR A 6 1.15 -10.99 9.67
C TYR A 6 2.11 -9.81 9.71
N VAL A 7 1.61 -8.58 9.57
CA VAL A 7 2.43 -7.36 9.73
C VAL A 7 3.03 -7.31 11.13
N LYS A 8 2.22 -7.66 12.15
CA LYS A 8 2.71 -7.75 13.54
C LYS A 8 3.80 -8.82 13.70
N VAL A 9 3.59 -10.02 13.16
CA VAL A 9 4.59 -11.11 13.25
C VAL A 9 5.91 -10.72 12.57
N ILE A 10 5.84 -10.08 11.39
CA ILE A 10 7.03 -9.60 10.66
C ILE A 10 7.74 -8.52 11.48
N LYS A 11 7.01 -7.57 12.03
CA LYS A 11 7.56 -6.51 12.88
C LYS A 11 8.26 -7.08 14.12
N ASP A 12 7.61 -8.01 14.82
CA ASP A 12 8.16 -8.65 16.02
C ASP A 12 9.45 -9.46 15.70
N ALA A 13 9.56 -10.05 14.50
CA ALA A 13 10.79 -10.70 14.05
C ALA A 13 11.89 -9.68 13.71
N LEU A 14 11.56 -8.61 12.99
CA LEU A 14 12.52 -7.58 12.61
C LEU A 14 13.06 -6.80 13.82
N GLU A 15 12.25 -6.57 14.84
CA GLU A 15 12.70 -5.90 16.07
C GLU A 15 13.69 -6.73 16.89
N LYS A 16 13.69 -8.06 16.73
CA LYS A 16 14.70 -8.94 17.36
C LYS A 16 16.06 -8.85 16.69
N GLU A 17 16.07 -8.70 15.37
CA GLU A 17 17.29 -8.63 14.56
C GLU A 17 17.85 -7.20 14.47
N CYS A 18 16.97 -6.22 14.30
CA CYS A 18 17.31 -4.81 14.03
C CYS A 18 16.33 -3.87 14.77
N PRO A 19 16.57 -3.59 16.07
CA PRO A 19 15.68 -2.79 16.90
C PRO A 19 15.43 -1.39 16.32
N SER A 20 14.17 -0.96 16.30
CA SER A 20 13.72 0.39 15.94
C SER A 20 14.23 0.92 14.58
N THR A 21 14.59 0.04 13.66
CA THR A 21 15.18 0.42 12.37
C THR A 21 14.17 0.42 11.23
N VAL A 22 13.32 -0.60 11.15
CA VAL A 22 12.36 -0.77 10.04
C VAL A 22 10.98 -0.25 10.43
N SER A 23 10.41 0.67 9.65
CA SER A 23 9.06 1.19 9.90
C SER A 23 7.96 0.20 9.51
N CYS A 24 6.81 0.28 10.17
CA CYS A 24 5.63 -0.50 9.78
C CYS A 24 5.16 -0.13 8.37
N ALA A 25 5.30 1.14 7.99
CA ALA A 25 5.02 1.62 6.65
C ALA A 25 5.87 0.93 5.57
N ASP A 26 7.17 0.73 5.82
CA ASP A 26 8.02 -0.01 4.90
C ASP A 26 7.73 -1.51 4.90
N ILE A 27 7.37 -2.11 6.05
CA ILE A 27 6.95 -3.53 6.09
C ILE A 27 5.78 -3.78 5.15
N VAL A 28 4.75 -2.93 5.18
CA VAL A 28 3.58 -3.08 4.30
C VAL A 28 3.96 -2.92 2.83
N ALA A 29 4.79 -1.92 2.51
CA ALA A 29 5.23 -1.68 1.14
C ALA A 29 6.07 -2.84 0.57
N LEU A 30 7.04 -3.34 1.35
CA LEU A 30 7.90 -4.46 0.96
C LEU A 30 7.08 -5.76 0.84
N SER A 31 6.16 -6.02 1.77
CA SER A 31 5.27 -7.18 1.73
C SER A 31 4.39 -7.20 0.47
N ALA A 32 3.89 -6.03 0.04
CA ALA A 32 3.08 -5.93 -1.17
C ALA A 32 3.88 -6.31 -2.43
N ARG A 33 5.11 -5.79 -2.58
CA ARG A 33 6.00 -6.16 -3.70
C ARG A 33 6.34 -7.64 -3.67
N ASP A 34 6.74 -8.15 -2.51
CA ASP A 34 7.17 -9.55 -2.40
C ASP A 34 5.98 -10.47 -2.71
N GLY A 35 4.76 -10.09 -2.32
CA GLY A 35 3.51 -10.76 -2.70
C GLY A 35 3.28 -10.82 -4.21
N ILE A 36 3.50 -9.71 -4.93
CA ILE A 36 3.38 -9.68 -6.41
C ILE A 36 4.37 -10.67 -7.04
N VAL A 37 5.62 -10.69 -6.58
CA VAL A 37 6.65 -11.61 -7.07
C VAL A 37 6.28 -13.07 -6.78
N MET A 38 5.76 -13.37 -5.58
CA MET A 38 5.30 -14.71 -5.23
C MET A 38 4.14 -15.21 -6.11
N LEU A 39 3.29 -14.31 -6.58
CA LEU A 39 2.21 -14.60 -7.51
C LEU A 39 2.66 -14.65 -8.98
N LYS A 40 3.99 -14.67 -9.24
CA LYS A 40 4.59 -14.62 -10.59
C LYS A 40 4.28 -13.34 -11.37
N GLY A 41 3.94 -12.27 -10.67
CA GLY A 41 3.80 -10.93 -11.24
C GLY A 41 5.16 -10.28 -11.57
N PRO A 42 5.14 -9.03 -12.07
CA PRO A 42 6.35 -8.32 -12.44
C PRO A 42 7.25 -8.08 -11.22
N LYS A 43 8.56 -8.27 -11.42
CA LYS A 43 9.55 -7.96 -10.40
C LYS A 43 9.78 -6.45 -10.36
N ILE A 44 9.41 -5.82 -9.25
CA ILE A 44 9.66 -4.40 -9.00
C ILE A 44 11.01 -4.30 -8.29
N ASP A 45 12.06 -3.95 -9.02
CA ASP A 45 13.45 -3.96 -8.52
C ASP A 45 13.74 -2.88 -7.46
N MET A 46 12.95 -1.81 -7.39
CA MET A 46 13.14 -0.72 -6.42
C MET A 46 11.85 -0.39 -5.67
N ILE A 47 11.88 -0.59 -4.35
CA ILE A 47 11.03 0.15 -3.42
C ILE A 47 11.95 1.08 -2.64
N LYS A 48 11.71 2.39 -2.75
CA LYS A 48 12.34 3.38 -1.86
C LYS A 48 11.88 3.07 -0.44
N THR A 49 12.80 2.75 0.46
CA THR A 49 12.58 2.62 1.90
C THR A 49 12.91 3.92 2.61
N GLY A 50 12.63 4.01 3.91
CA GLY A 50 12.81 5.22 4.73
C GLY A 50 11.50 5.92 5.06
N ARG A 51 10.34 5.26 4.83
CA ARG A 51 9.06 5.77 5.35
C ARG A 51 9.09 5.75 6.86
N ARG A 52 8.39 6.70 7.49
CA ARG A 52 8.21 6.73 8.95
C ARG A 52 6.75 6.46 9.30
N ASP A 53 6.55 5.85 10.46
CA ASP A 53 5.21 5.54 10.94
C ASP A 53 4.48 6.81 11.40
N SER A 54 3.22 6.93 11.00
CA SER A 54 2.33 8.01 11.47
C SER A 54 2.01 7.82 12.96
N ARG A 55 1.81 8.94 13.67
CA ARG A 55 1.34 8.95 15.08
C ARG A 55 -0.19 8.98 15.21
N GLY A 56 -0.90 9.18 14.09
CA GLY A 56 -2.36 9.27 14.04
C GLY A 56 -2.94 8.46 12.89
N SER A 57 -4.22 8.11 13.03
CA SER A 57 -5.05 7.48 12.01
C SER A 57 -6.13 8.44 11.54
N TYR A 58 -6.37 8.51 10.23
CA TYR A 58 -7.28 9.50 9.61
C TYR A 58 -8.45 8.79 8.93
N LEU A 59 -9.56 8.61 9.66
CA LEU A 59 -10.72 7.88 9.13
C LEU A 59 -11.48 8.66 8.05
N SER A 60 -11.65 9.98 8.24
CA SER A 60 -12.30 10.87 7.28
C SER A 60 -11.64 10.82 5.90
N ASP A 61 -10.32 10.72 5.89
CA ASP A 61 -9.53 10.68 4.67
C ASP A 61 -9.72 9.34 3.96
N VAL A 62 -9.85 8.24 4.71
CA VAL A 62 -10.14 6.91 4.14
C VAL A 62 -11.51 6.90 3.46
N GLU A 63 -12.53 7.49 4.08
CA GLU A 63 -13.90 7.54 3.52
C GLU A 63 -14.00 8.38 2.24
N THR A 64 -13.15 9.39 2.09
CA THR A 64 -13.16 10.31 0.94
C THR A 64 -12.22 9.90 -0.18
N LEU A 65 -11.06 9.32 0.17
CA LEU A 65 -10.00 9.03 -0.78
C LEU A 65 -10.03 7.59 -1.32
N VAL A 66 -10.59 6.63 -0.57
CA VAL A 66 -10.68 5.25 -1.02
C VAL A 66 -11.91 5.06 -1.90
N PRO A 67 -11.77 4.72 -3.19
CA PRO A 67 -12.90 4.51 -4.08
C PRO A 67 -13.82 3.40 -3.58
N ASN A 68 -15.12 3.64 -3.67
CA ASN A 68 -16.15 2.65 -3.45
C ASN A 68 -16.46 1.88 -4.76
N HIS A 69 -16.98 0.66 -4.62
CA HIS A 69 -17.37 -0.19 -5.76
C HIS A 69 -18.49 0.42 -6.63
N ASN A 70 -19.24 1.37 -6.08
CA ASN A 70 -20.32 2.09 -6.77
C ASN A 70 -19.89 3.47 -7.31
N ASP A 71 -18.62 3.86 -7.15
CA ASP A 71 -18.17 5.17 -7.60
C ASP A 71 -18.08 5.25 -9.13
N SER A 72 -18.38 6.44 -9.66
CA SER A 72 -18.21 6.70 -11.09
C SER A 72 -16.73 6.70 -11.46
N LEU A 73 -16.38 6.23 -12.66
CA LEU A 73 -15.01 6.26 -13.17
C LEU A 73 -14.39 7.67 -13.10
N SER A 74 -15.18 8.71 -13.39
CA SER A 74 -14.77 10.11 -13.25
C SER A 74 -14.36 10.49 -11.82
N SER A 75 -15.10 10.01 -10.81
CA SER A 75 -14.77 10.24 -9.41
C SER A 75 -13.47 9.54 -9.02
N VAL A 76 -13.31 8.29 -9.45
CA VAL A 76 -12.10 7.50 -9.20
C VAL A 76 -10.87 8.21 -9.79
N LEU A 77 -10.92 8.57 -11.08
CA LEU A 77 -9.82 9.27 -11.75
C LEU A 77 -9.50 10.61 -11.08
N SER A 78 -10.51 11.38 -10.67
CA SER A 78 -10.29 12.65 -9.94
C SER A 78 -9.60 12.44 -8.60
N ASN A 79 -10.00 11.41 -7.84
CA ASN A 79 -9.38 11.08 -6.56
C ASN A 79 -7.91 10.66 -6.72
N PHE A 80 -7.62 9.76 -7.66
CA PHE A 80 -6.23 9.35 -7.94
C PHE A 80 -5.38 10.52 -8.43
N ASN A 81 -5.94 11.39 -9.28
CA ASN A 81 -5.25 12.60 -9.75
C ASN A 81 -4.94 13.56 -8.59
N SER A 82 -5.80 13.66 -7.58
CA SER A 82 -5.53 14.47 -6.37
C SER A 82 -4.33 13.97 -5.55
N MET A 83 -3.98 12.68 -5.69
CA MET A 83 -2.80 12.06 -5.08
C MET A 83 -1.55 12.13 -5.97
N GLY A 84 -1.66 12.75 -7.15
CA GLY A 84 -0.59 12.81 -8.15
C GLY A 84 -0.42 11.52 -8.96
N ILE A 85 -1.46 10.69 -9.04
CA ILE A 85 -1.47 9.47 -9.86
C ILE A 85 -2.24 9.77 -11.15
N ASP A 86 -1.58 9.56 -12.29
CA ASP A 86 -2.19 9.82 -13.61
C ASP A 86 -3.18 8.72 -14.02
N VAL A 87 -3.85 8.93 -15.16
CA VAL A 87 -4.89 8.02 -15.67
C VAL A 87 -4.30 6.65 -16.00
N GLU A 88 -3.12 6.60 -16.62
CA GLU A 88 -2.47 5.35 -17.01
C GLU A 88 -2.11 4.51 -15.78
N ALA A 89 -1.49 5.12 -14.77
CA ALA A 89 -1.17 4.45 -13.52
C ALA A 89 -2.44 4.03 -12.76
N THR A 90 -3.51 4.83 -12.79
CA THR A 90 -4.80 4.45 -12.17
C THR A 90 -5.36 3.19 -12.82
N VAL A 91 -5.38 3.11 -14.15
CA VAL A 91 -5.83 1.91 -14.88
C VAL A 91 -4.96 0.71 -14.55
N ALA A 92 -3.63 0.88 -14.51
CA ALA A 92 -2.70 -0.19 -14.14
C ALA A 92 -2.96 -0.71 -12.71
N LEU A 93 -3.25 0.17 -11.75
CA LEU A 93 -3.56 -0.20 -10.36
C LEU A 93 -4.89 -0.94 -10.23
N LEU A 94 -5.91 -0.58 -11.01
CA LEU A 94 -7.21 -1.27 -11.03
C LEU A 94 -7.15 -2.66 -11.68
N GLY A 95 -6.13 -2.91 -12.50
CA GLY A 95 -5.88 -4.19 -13.18
C GLY A 95 -5.61 -5.39 -12.27
N ASN A 96 -5.38 -5.18 -10.97
CA ASN A 96 -5.22 -6.27 -9.98
C ASN A 96 -6.50 -7.11 -9.74
N ASN A 97 -7.64 -6.75 -10.35
CA ASN A 97 -8.91 -7.47 -10.21
C ASN A 97 -9.19 -8.48 -11.34
N PHE A 98 -8.27 -8.70 -12.28
CA PHE A 98 -8.38 -9.69 -13.35
C PHE A 98 -7.38 -10.83 -13.22
#